data_AF-A0A3R7HP16-F1
#
_entry.id   AF-A0A3R7HP16-F1
#
_cell.length_a   1.000
_cell.length_b   1.000
_cell.length_c   1.000
_cell.angle_alpha   90.00
_cell.angle_beta   90.00
_cell.angle_gamma   90.00
#
_symmetry.space_group_name_H-M   'P 1'
#
loop_
_entity.id
_entity.type
_entity.pdbx_description
1 polymer ?
#
loop_
_entity_poly.entity_id
_entity_poly.type
_entity_poly.pdbx_seq_one_letter_code
_entity_poly.pdbx_strand_id
1 'polypeptide(L)'
;MALPARRLSVDQVEAQALEVSATLRSIGSKLVCIDFDATFVTVHTGGTWTQSAEALRPHVRRFFLLLVPLLLENDISVAIVTFSPQVPLIQEVLALSFPPHVVEQLVVRGDDSVWTLTHADTKDFMPLWQTDGRHLDRHYKLPFMISAALQVGEKLGVPVCNRDTVLIDDDAVNIRVANDSGAVGVYFDPEEPDAEPFCRRIRKLQTPQPLPTPLRTPSKKPREMKLVAKLESKFLSGGGSSARR
;
A
#
# COMPACT_ATOMS: atom_id res chain seq x y z
N MET A 1 17.08 23.12 -27.29
CA MET A 1 16.86 24.12 -26.23
C MET A 1 15.84 23.53 -25.26
N ALA A 2 16.23 23.24 -24.03
CA ALA A 2 15.28 22.81 -23.00
C ALA A 2 14.49 24.05 -22.55
N LEU A 3 13.16 23.97 -22.57
CA LEU A 3 12.30 25.02 -22.02
C LEU A 3 12.57 25.13 -20.52
N PRO A 4 12.64 26.34 -19.94
CA PRO A 4 12.84 26.48 -18.51
C PRO A 4 11.64 25.89 -17.77
N ALA A 5 11.92 24.97 -16.84
CA ALA A 5 10.91 24.42 -15.94
C ALA A 5 10.17 25.57 -15.25
N ARG A 6 8.86 25.65 -15.48
CA ARG A 6 7.99 26.69 -14.95
C ARG A 6 8.01 26.55 -13.43
N ARG A 7 8.71 27.42 -12.70
CA ARG A 7 8.65 27.45 -11.24
C ARG A 7 7.20 27.74 -10.86
N LEU A 8 6.52 26.75 -10.27
CA LEU A 8 5.17 26.94 -9.75
C LEU A 8 5.20 28.02 -8.66
N SER A 9 4.15 28.83 -8.60
CA SER A 9 4.01 29.76 -7.48
C SER A 9 3.81 28.97 -6.18
N VAL A 10 4.26 29.54 -5.07
CA VAL A 10 4.07 28.97 -3.72
C VAL A 10 2.58 28.66 -3.48
N ASP A 11 1.71 29.57 -3.92
CA ASP A 11 0.26 29.47 -3.78
C ASP A 11 -0.34 28.24 -4.47
N GLN A 12 0.27 27.77 -5.57
CA GLN A 12 -0.27 26.63 -6.32
C GLN A 12 -0.06 25.30 -5.58
N VAL A 13 1.13 25.08 -5.00
CA VAL A 13 1.41 23.84 -4.26
C VAL A 13 0.59 23.76 -2.98
N GLU A 14 0.36 24.91 -2.33
CA GLU A 14 -0.53 25.01 -1.17
C GLU A 14 -1.99 24.74 -1.53
N ALA A 15 -2.50 25.34 -2.61
CA ALA A 15 -3.84 25.06 -3.11
C ALA A 15 -4.04 23.57 -3.44
N GLN A 16 -3.03 22.92 -4.03
CA GLN A 16 -3.05 21.49 -4.33
C GLN A 16 -3.07 20.63 -3.05
N ALA A 17 -2.28 20.99 -2.03
CA ALA A 17 -2.29 20.28 -0.76
C ALA A 17 -3.65 20.41 -0.04
N LEU A 18 -4.25 21.61 -0.08
CA LEU A 18 -5.60 21.89 0.44
C LEU A 18 -6.68 21.08 -0.30
N GLU A 19 -6.61 21.03 -1.63
CA GLU A 19 -7.53 20.23 -2.44
C GLU A 19 -7.45 18.74 -2.08
N VAL A 20 -6.24 18.22 -1.93
CA VAL A 20 -6.01 16.82 -1.59
C VAL A 20 -6.53 16.50 -0.19
N SER A 21 -6.23 17.32 0.82
CA SER A 21 -6.73 17.09 2.18
C SER A 21 -8.26 17.13 2.25
N ALA A 22 -8.89 18.12 1.61
CA ALA A 22 -10.33 18.24 1.54
C ALA A 22 -10.98 17.06 0.82
N THR A 23 -10.35 16.58 -0.27
CA THR A 23 -10.85 15.43 -1.02
C THR A 23 -10.79 14.16 -0.18
N LEU A 24 -9.65 13.89 0.46
CA LEU A 24 -9.46 12.72 1.32
C LEU A 24 -10.42 12.72 2.51
N ARG A 25 -10.68 13.89 3.10
CA ARG A 25 -11.74 14.05 4.12
C ARG A 25 -13.13 13.72 3.56
N SER A 26 -13.45 14.23 2.38
CA SER A 26 -14.78 14.06 1.76
C SER A 26 -15.12 12.60 1.44
N ILE A 27 -14.12 11.78 1.13
CA ILE A 27 -14.30 10.34 0.88
C ILE A 27 -14.27 9.51 2.17
N GLY A 28 -14.11 10.14 3.33
CA GLY A 28 -14.15 9.49 4.64
C GLY A 28 -12.87 8.79 5.05
N SER A 29 -11.71 9.17 4.49
CA SER A 29 -10.42 8.63 4.92
C SER A 29 -10.16 8.98 6.39
N LYS A 30 -9.76 7.98 7.18
CA LYS A 30 -9.30 8.14 8.57
C LYS A 30 -7.80 8.06 8.71
N LEU A 31 -7.13 7.36 7.77
CA LEU A 31 -5.70 7.14 7.77
C LEU A 31 -5.12 7.33 6.36
N VAL A 32 -4.07 8.14 6.26
CA VAL A 32 -3.22 8.24 5.07
C VAL A 32 -1.84 7.73 5.41
N CYS A 33 -1.47 6.62 4.78
CA CYS A 33 -0.14 6.03 4.80
C CYS A 33 0.67 6.60 3.63
N ILE A 34 1.84 7.15 3.92
CA ILE A 34 2.73 7.78 2.93
C ILE A 34 4.03 6.99 2.93
N ASP A 35 4.45 6.50 1.76
CA ASP A 35 5.78 5.95 1.60
C ASP A 35 6.88 7.01 1.79
N PHE A 36 8.04 6.58 2.25
CA PHE A 36 9.14 7.48 2.54
C PHE A 36 10.04 7.76 1.33
N ASP A 37 10.60 6.71 0.72
CA ASP A 37 11.68 6.78 -0.26
C ASP A 37 11.15 7.12 -1.64
N ALA A 38 11.73 8.10 -2.34
CA ALA A 38 11.22 8.64 -3.62
C ALA A 38 9.77 9.21 -3.58
N THR A 39 8.98 8.91 -2.55
CA THR A 39 7.67 9.49 -2.26
C THR A 39 7.80 10.72 -1.34
N PHE A 40 7.89 10.55 -0.02
CA PHE A 40 7.96 11.67 0.93
C PHE A 40 9.24 12.50 0.77
N VAL A 41 10.38 11.82 0.59
CA VAL A 41 11.65 12.42 0.16
C VAL A 41 11.87 12.23 -1.33
N THR A 42 12.61 13.14 -1.94
CA THR A 42 12.95 13.10 -3.39
C THR A 42 13.99 12.04 -3.76
N VAL A 43 14.64 11.41 -2.78
CA VAL A 43 15.72 10.45 -2.98
C VAL A 43 15.31 9.06 -2.55
N HIS A 44 15.88 8.06 -3.20
CA HIS A 44 15.78 6.67 -2.77
C HIS A 44 16.95 6.34 -1.85
N THR A 45 16.71 6.25 -0.54
CA THR A 45 17.75 5.95 0.46
C THR A 45 18.21 4.50 0.46
N GLY A 46 17.39 3.59 -0.11
CA GLY A 46 17.65 2.15 -0.10
C GLY A 46 17.58 1.53 1.28
N GLY A 47 16.98 2.21 2.26
CA GLY A 47 16.94 1.77 3.66
C GLY A 47 18.29 1.85 4.38
N THR A 48 19.29 2.51 3.78
CA THR A 48 20.66 2.57 4.30
C THR A 48 21.27 3.96 4.14
N TRP A 49 20.49 5.02 4.37
CA TRP A 49 21.01 6.38 4.37
C TRP A 49 22.15 6.52 5.40
N THR A 50 23.32 6.97 4.94
CA THR A 50 24.55 6.98 5.77
C THR A 50 24.88 8.36 6.34
N GLN A 51 24.22 9.41 5.88
CA GLN A 51 24.41 10.77 6.40
C GLN A 51 23.41 11.08 7.51
N SER A 52 23.44 12.30 8.04
CA SER A 52 22.54 12.70 9.13
C SER A 52 21.11 13.01 8.65
N ALA A 53 20.19 13.17 9.60
CA ALA A 53 18.82 13.62 9.34
C ALA A 53 18.80 15.04 8.74
N GLU A 54 19.70 15.92 9.17
CA GLU A 54 19.85 17.28 8.62
C GLU A 54 20.27 17.25 7.15
N ALA A 55 21.08 16.26 6.74
CA ALA A 55 21.46 16.09 5.35
C ALA A 55 20.31 15.54 4.49
N LEU A 56 19.43 14.71 5.08
CA LEU A 56 18.26 14.17 4.38
C LEU A 56 17.09 15.17 4.32
N ARG A 57 16.95 16.04 5.32
CA ARG A 57 15.86 17.01 5.46
C ARG A 57 15.61 17.89 4.22
N PRO A 58 16.63 18.41 3.50
CA PRO A 58 16.43 19.14 2.25
C PRO A 58 15.73 18.35 1.14
N HIS A 59 15.75 17.03 1.21
CA HIS A 59 15.10 16.15 0.23
C HIS A 59 13.61 15.95 0.48
N VAL A 60 13.07 16.32 1.65
CA VAL A 60 11.63 16.22 1.93
C VAL A 60 10.85 17.11 0.97
N ARG A 61 9.88 16.53 0.26
CA ARG A 61 9.10 17.27 -0.74
C ARG A 61 8.23 18.32 -0.05
N ARG A 62 8.28 19.55 -0.56
CA ARG A 62 7.46 20.68 -0.08
C ARG A 62 5.96 20.34 -0.05
N PHE A 63 5.48 19.58 -1.03
CA PHE A 63 4.08 19.16 -1.10
C PHE A 63 3.65 18.42 0.19
N PHE A 64 4.45 17.47 0.68
CA PHE A 64 4.14 16.75 1.92
C PHE A 64 4.36 17.58 3.18
N LEU A 65 5.27 18.57 3.16
CA LEU A 65 5.38 19.55 4.26
C LEU A 65 4.09 20.34 4.47
N LEU A 66 3.33 20.59 3.39
CA LEU A 66 2.05 21.29 3.45
C LEU A 66 0.90 20.32 3.70
N LEU A 67 0.89 19.17 3.03
CA LEU A 67 -0.22 18.22 3.11
C LEU A 67 -0.36 17.59 4.50
N VAL A 68 0.75 17.21 5.15
CA VAL A 68 0.68 16.47 6.43
C VAL A 68 -0.06 17.24 7.53
N PRO A 69 0.26 18.52 7.82
CA PRO A 69 -0.51 19.31 8.79
C PRO A 69 -1.99 19.44 8.39
N LEU A 70 -2.27 19.68 7.11
CA LEU A 70 -3.63 19.81 6.60
C LEU A 70 -4.46 18.53 6.76
N LEU A 71 -3.84 17.36 6.67
CA LEU A 71 -4.53 16.09 6.93
C LEU A 71 -4.91 15.98 8.41
N LEU A 72 -3.98 16.28 9.32
CA LEU A 72 -4.24 16.24 10.76
C LEU A 72 -5.32 17.26 11.19
N GLU A 73 -5.29 18.47 10.63
CA GLU A 73 -6.32 19.50 10.85
C GLU A 73 -7.71 19.08 10.34
N ASN A 74 -7.76 18.13 9.40
CA ASN A 74 -8.98 17.54 8.87
C ASN A 74 -9.38 16.23 9.59
N ASP A 75 -8.81 15.96 10.76
CA ASP A 75 -9.03 14.76 11.58
C ASP A 75 -8.62 13.45 10.86
N ILE A 76 -7.69 13.53 9.90
CA ILE A 76 -7.13 12.38 9.19
C ILE A 76 -5.78 12.06 9.80
N SER A 77 -5.64 10.85 10.35
CA SER A 77 -4.35 10.38 10.87
C SER A 77 -3.36 10.13 9.75
N VAL A 78 -2.08 10.38 10.02
CA VAL A 78 -1.00 10.22 9.03
C VAL A 78 0.02 9.20 9.55
N ALA A 79 0.42 8.28 8.68
CA ALA A 79 1.49 7.35 8.93
C ALA A 79 2.56 7.43 7.84
N ILE A 80 3.84 7.39 8.24
CA ILE A 80 4.94 7.08 7.32
C ILE A 80 5.15 5.57 7.33
N VAL A 81 4.98 4.92 6.17
CA VAL A 81 5.15 3.47 6.00
C VAL A 81 6.31 3.17 5.07
N THR A 82 7.39 2.59 5.57
CA THR A 82 8.67 2.45 4.85
C THR A 82 9.23 1.04 4.97
N PHE A 83 9.94 0.57 3.94
CA PHE A 83 10.74 -0.65 4.06
C PHE A 83 12.06 -0.40 4.77
N SER A 84 12.43 0.87 5.00
CA SER A 84 13.65 1.21 5.73
C SER A 84 13.57 0.72 7.18
N PRO A 85 14.61 0.06 7.69
CA PRO A 85 14.73 -0.25 9.12
C PRO A 85 15.16 0.97 9.94
N GLN A 86 15.54 2.09 9.31
CA GLN A 86 16.11 3.27 9.98
C GLN A 86 15.02 4.19 10.58
N VAL A 87 14.10 3.63 11.36
CA VAL A 87 13.00 4.38 11.98
C VAL A 87 13.47 5.58 12.82
N PRO A 88 14.53 5.49 13.65
CA PRO A 88 15.03 6.65 14.39
C PRO A 88 15.46 7.83 13.49
N LEU A 89 16.16 7.54 12.39
CA LEU A 89 16.55 8.56 11.41
C LEU A 89 15.33 9.24 10.80
N ILE A 90 14.31 8.46 10.44
CA ILE A 90 13.07 8.99 9.84
C ILE A 90 12.34 9.88 10.85
N GLN A 91 12.28 9.48 12.13
CA GLN A 91 11.70 10.30 13.19
C GLN A 91 12.45 11.62 13.37
N GLU A 92 13.79 11.62 13.32
CA GLU A 92 14.60 12.84 13.35
C GLU A 92 14.32 13.75 12.15
N VAL A 93 14.20 13.18 10.92
CA VAL A 93 13.83 13.96 9.72
C VAL A 93 12.45 14.59 9.88
N LEU A 94 11.47 13.88 10.44
CA LEU A 94 10.14 14.41 10.71
C LEU A 94 10.19 15.53 11.77
N ALA A 95 10.99 15.36 12.82
CA ALA A 95 11.20 16.38 13.85
C ALA A 95 11.85 17.67 13.30
N LEU A 96 12.75 17.55 12.33
CA LEU A 96 13.30 18.69 11.59
C LEU A 96 12.32 19.27 10.56
N SER A 97 11.26 18.52 10.21
CA SER A 97 10.31 18.89 9.16
C SER A 97 9.08 19.61 9.67
N PHE A 98 8.64 19.29 10.88
CA PHE A 98 7.36 19.74 11.41
C PHE A 98 7.49 20.24 12.86
N PRO A 99 6.56 21.09 13.32
CA PRO A 99 6.45 21.43 14.73
C PRO A 99 6.21 20.19 15.61
N PRO A 100 6.64 20.20 16.90
CA PRO A 100 6.52 19.04 17.78
C PRO A 100 5.11 18.43 17.86
N HIS A 101 4.08 19.27 17.96
CA HIS A 101 2.68 18.82 18.04
C HIS A 101 2.19 18.07 16.79
N VAL A 102 2.79 18.29 15.62
CA VAL A 102 2.51 17.50 14.40
C VAL A 102 3.21 16.17 14.51
N VAL A 103 4.49 16.16 14.87
CA VAL A 103 5.34 14.96 14.96
C VAL A 103 4.76 13.94 15.94
N GLU A 104 4.30 14.40 17.11
CA GLU A 104 3.67 13.57 18.15
C GLU A 104 2.39 12.85 17.68
N GLN A 105 1.76 13.34 16.60
CA GLN A 105 0.57 12.74 16.02
C GLN A 105 0.86 11.73 14.91
N LEU A 106 2.07 11.75 14.34
CA LEU A 106 2.45 10.86 13.25
C LEU A 106 2.75 9.45 13.75
N VAL A 107 2.31 8.47 12.98
CA VAL A 107 2.75 7.08 13.15
C VAL A 107 3.91 6.80 12.21
N VAL A 108 4.95 6.11 12.67
CA VAL A 108 6.03 5.63 11.80
C VAL A 108 6.07 4.12 11.88
N ARG A 109 6.09 3.47 10.71
CA ARG A 109 6.23 2.02 10.54
C ARG A 109 7.32 1.73 9.52
N GLY A 110 8.51 1.43 10.03
CA GLY A 110 9.63 0.89 9.26
C GLY A 110 9.85 -0.59 9.51
N ASP A 111 10.81 -1.18 8.80
CA ASP A 111 11.19 -2.59 8.96
C ASP A 111 12.19 -2.80 10.10
N ASP A 112 11.90 -2.24 11.28
CA ASP A 112 12.80 -2.17 12.43
C ASP A 112 12.63 -3.31 13.44
N SER A 113 11.85 -4.34 13.09
CA SER A 113 11.49 -5.49 13.93
C SER A 113 10.76 -5.20 15.27
N VAL A 114 10.47 -3.93 15.62
CA VAL A 114 9.90 -3.58 16.95
C VAL A 114 8.39 -3.83 17.06
N TRP A 115 7.74 -4.10 15.94
CA TRP A 115 6.33 -4.45 15.85
C TRP A 115 6.17 -5.77 15.10
N THR A 116 5.07 -6.48 15.32
CA THR A 116 4.70 -7.70 14.58
C THR A 116 3.20 -7.69 14.30
N LEU A 117 2.76 -8.50 13.34
CA LEU A 117 1.35 -8.73 13.07
C LEU A 117 1.03 -10.21 13.14
N THR A 118 -0.08 -10.52 13.75
CA THR A 118 -0.71 -11.84 13.72
C THR A 118 -1.88 -11.83 12.72
N HIS A 119 -2.36 -13.02 12.35
CA HIS A 119 -3.55 -13.10 11.50
C HIS A 119 -4.79 -12.48 12.16
N ALA A 120 -4.89 -12.53 13.49
CA ALA A 120 -6.02 -11.95 14.22
C ALA A 120 -6.11 -10.43 14.04
N ASP A 121 -4.95 -9.78 13.93
CA ASP A 121 -4.83 -8.32 13.77
C ASP A 121 -5.33 -7.82 12.41
N THR A 122 -5.54 -8.72 11.46
CA THR A 122 -5.96 -8.37 10.09
C THR A 122 -7.47 -8.34 9.90
N LYS A 123 -8.25 -8.72 10.92
CA LYS A 123 -9.70 -8.96 10.82
C LYS A 123 -10.47 -7.76 10.22
N ASP A 124 -10.10 -6.55 10.62
CA ASP A 124 -10.76 -5.31 10.20
C ASP A 124 -10.22 -4.75 8.87
N PHE A 125 -9.18 -5.39 8.31
CA PHE A 125 -8.58 -5.05 7.01
C PHE A 125 -9.01 -6.02 5.89
N MET A 126 -10.10 -6.77 6.10
CA MET A 126 -10.66 -7.72 5.15
C MET A 126 -11.57 -7.06 4.09
N PRO A 127 -11.67 -7.64 2.87
CA PRO A 127 -10.99 -8.86 2.44
C PRO A 127 -9.53 -8.60 2.06
N LEU A 128 -8.62 -9.52 2.38
CA LEU A 128 -7.34 -9.64 1.70
C LEU A 128 -7.59 -10.55 0.50
N TRP A 129 -8.08 -9.98 -0.60
CA TRP A 129 -8.59 -10.74 -1.72
C TRP A 129 -7.42 -11.55 -2.30
N GLN A 130 -7.54 -12.89 -2.32
CA GLN A 130 -6.56 -13.86 -2.84
C GLN A 130 -5.22 -14.02 -2.09
N THR A 131 -5.16 -13.90 -0.77
CA THR A 131 -3.91 -14.24 -0.07
C THR A 131 -4.17 -15.24 1.02
N ASP A 132 -3.74 -16.48 0.83
CA ASP A 132 -3.63 -17.52 1.88
C ASP A 132 -2.58 -17.08 2.95
N GLY A 133 -2.74 -15.91 3.58
CA GLY A 133 -1.78 -15.30 4.50
C GLY A 133 -0.50 -14.72 3.85
N ARG A 134 -0.43 -14.69 2.50
CA ARG A 134 0.81 -14.43 1.74
C ARG A 134 1.30 -12.97 1.66
N HIS A 135 0.55 -11.98 2.16
CA HIS A 135 0.97 -10.56 2.14
C HIS A 135 1.10 -9.94 3.53
N LEU A 136 1.21 -10.76 4.58
CA LEU A 136 1.74 -10.27 5.86
C LEU A 136 3.27 -10.32 5.91
N ASP A 137 3.91 -10.78 4.83
CA ASP A 137 5.34 -10.62 4.67
C ASP A 137 5.69 -9.16 4.39
N ARG A 138 6.86 -8.73 4.87
CA ARG A 138 7.31 -7.33 4.77
C ARG A 138 7.83 -6.97 3.38
N HIS A 139 7.50 -7.77 2.36
CA HIS A 139 7.81 -7.48 0.96
C HIS A 139 6.84 -6.44 0.35
N TYR A 140 5.70 -6.19 0.99
CA TYR A 140 4.70 -5.20 0.55
C TYR A 140 4.37 -4.23 1.69
N LYS A 141 3.75 -3.09 1.35
CA LYS A 141 3.33 -2.10 2.36
C LYS A 141 2.17 -2.51 3.25
N LEU A 142 1.41 -3.52 2.83
CA LEU A 142 0.19 -3.94 3.51
C LEU A 142 0.36 -4.20 5.03
N PRO A 143 1.35 -4.96 5.53
CA PRO A 143 1.55 -5.14 6.96
C PRO A 143 1.92 -3.83 7.69
N PHE A 144 2.66 -2.92 7.05
CA PHE A 144 2.98 -1.61 7.62
C PHE A 144 1.72 -0.76 7.77
N MET A 145 0.86 -0.78 6.75
CA MET A 145 -0.44 -0.10 6.76
C MET A 145 -1.35 -0.66 7.85
N ILE A 146 -1.48 -1.98 7.97
CA ILE A 146 -2.30 -2.63 9.00
C ILE A 146 -1.78 -2.27 10.39
N SER A 147 -0.46 -2.34 10.61
CA SER A 147 0.14 -2.00 11.90
C SER A 147 -0.06 -0.52 12.27
N ALA A 148 -0.05 0.38 11.30
CA ALA A 148 -0.39 1.78 11.51
C ALA A 148 -1.88 1.96 11.84
N ALA A 149 -2.76 1.29 11.10
CA ALA A 149 -4.22 1.33 11.31
C ALA A 149 -4.62 0.85 12.71
N LEU A 150 -3.97 -0.19 13.23
CA LEU A 150 -4.20 -0.66 14.61
C LEU A 150 -3.86 0.40 15.64
N GLN A 151 -2.66 0.99 15.57
CA GLN A 151 -2.25 2.05 16.50
C GLN A 151 -3.18 3.27 16.41
N VAL A 152 -3.58 3.67 15.20
CA VAL A 152 -4.52 4.77 15.01
C VAL A 152 -5.90 4.40 15.57
N GLY A 153 -6.38 3.18 15.32
CA GLY A 153 -7.68 2.72 15.80
C GLY A 153 -7.77 2.68 17.33
N GLU A 154 -6.69 2.25 17.99
CA GLU A 154 -6.56 2.33 19.45
C GLU A 154 -6.64 3.79 19.94
N LYS A 155 -5.91 4.71 19.29
CA LYS A 155 -5.91 6.13 19.62
C LYS A 155 -7.28 6.78 19.43
N LEU A 156 -8.01 6.42 18.37
CA LEU A 156 -9.34 6.95 18.06
C LEU A 156 -10.47 6.27 18.83
N GLY A 157 -10.21 5.12 19.46
CA GLY A 157 -11.23 4.29 20.11
C GLY A 157 -12.21 3.63 19.13
N VAL A 158 -11.89 3.62 17.84
CA VAL A 158 -12.70 2.99 16.78
C VAL A 158 -11.78 2.29 15.77
N PRO A 159 -12.15 1.10 15.26
CA PRO A 159 -11.35 0.43 14.24
C PRO A 159 -11.14 1.29 13.00
N VAL A 160 -9.91 1.28 12.48
CA VAL A 160 -9.54 1.80 11.16
C VAL A 160 -9.40 0.62 10.22
N CYS A 161 -10.26 0.56 9.22
CA CYS A 161 -10.33 -0.54 8.25
C CYS A 161 -9.63 -0.19 6.94
N ASN A 162 -9.51 -1.17 6.04
CA ASN A 162 -9.00 -0.98 4.68
C ASN A 162 -9.71 0.15 3.92
N ARG A 163 -11.06 0.17 3.93
CA ARG A 163 -11.86 1.22 3.25
C ARG A 163 -11.62 2.64 3.77
N ASP A 164 -11.14 2.77 5.01
CA ASP A 164 -10.86 4.04 5.67
C ASP A 164 -9.39 4.49 5.44
N THR A 165 -8.59 3.66 4.77
CA THR A 165 -7.13 3.81 4.64
C THR A 165 -6.72 4.09 3.20
N VAL A 166 -5.83 5.06 3.04
CA VAL A 166 -5.22 5.44 1.76
C VAL A 166 -3.72 5.17 1.83
N LEU A 167 -3.14 4.62 0.75
CA LEU A 167 -1.69 4.53 0.55
C LEU A 167 -1.26 5.48 -0.55
N ILE A 168 -0.24 6.30 -0.29
CA ILE A 168 0.49 7.09 -1.29
C ILE A 168 1.89 6.49 -1.41
N ASP A 169 2.25 6.02 -2.60
CA ASP A 169 3.48 5.27 -2.85
C ASP A 169 3.88 5.43 -4.33
N ASP A 170 5.19 5.44 -4.61
CA ASP A 170 5.76 5.54 -5.95
C ASP A 170 5.97 4.18 -6.63
N ASP A 171 5.75 3.08 -5.91
CA ASP A 171 5.77 1.73 -6.46
C ASP A 171 4.35 1.26 -6.81
N ALA A 172 4.11 1.08 -8.12
CA ALA A 172 2.85 0.59 -8.65
C ALA A 172 2.45 -0.81 -8.11
N VAL A 173 3.42 -1.64 -7.69
CA VAL A 173 3.17 -2.93 -7.06
C VAL A 173 2.55 -2.74 -5.67
N ASN A 174 3.09 -1.84 -4.85
CA ASN A 174 2.52 -1.52 -3.53
C ASN A 174 1.12 -0.94 -3.67
N ILE A 175 0.91 -0.04 -4.64
CA ILE A 175 -0.40 0.52 -4.97
C ILE A 175 -1.39 -0.56 -5.37
N ARG A 176 -0.97 -1.51 -6.22
CA ARG A 176 -1.82 -2.63 -6.61
C ARG A 176 -2.19 -3.50 -5.42
N VAL A 177 -1.23 -3.86 -4.56
CA VAL A 177 -1.51 -4.69 -3.37
C VAL A 177 -2.44 -3.99 -2.39
N ALA A 178 -2.30 -2.68 -2.18
CA ALA A 178 -3.23 -1.90 -1.38
C ALA A 178 -4.67 -1.97 -1.94
N ASN A 179 -4.82 -1.73 -3.25
CA ASN A 179 -6.10 -1.81 -3.95
C ASN A 179 -6.72 -3.22 -3.91
N ASP A 180 -5.90 -4.25 -4.16
CA ASP A 180 -6.30 -5.67 -4.08
C ASP A 180 -6.68 -6.08 -2.64
N SER A 181 -6.34 -5.28 -1.63
CA SER A 181 -6.72 -5.46 -0.21
C SER A 181 -7.91 -4.60 0.21
N GLY A 182 -8.54 -3.88 -0.72
CA GLY A 182 -9.68 -2.99 -0.46
C GLY A 182 -9.34 -1.65 0.18
N ALA A 183 -8.05 -1.31 0.31
CA ALA A 183 -7.60 0.05 0.62
C ALA A 183 -7.47 0.87 -0.65
N VAL A 184 -7.42 2.20 -0.53
CA VAL A 184 -7.23 3.08 -1.68
C VAL A 184 -5.75 3.32 -1.92
N GLY A 185 -5.19 2.78 -3.00
CA GLY A 185 -3.83 3.08 -3.44
C GLY A 185 -3.79 4.24 -4.45
N VAL A 186 -3.01 5.27 -4.16
CA VAL A 186 -2.78 6.43 -5.03
C VAL A 186 -1.32 6.50 -5.44
N TYR A 187 -1.06 6.23 -6.71
CA TYR A 187 0.28 6.31 -7.29
C TYR A 187 0.82 7.74 -7.27
N PHE A 188 2.01 7.91 -6.68
CA PHE A 188 2.78 9.14 -6.70
C PHE A 188 3.95 8.98 -7.67
N ASP A 189 3.96 9.71 -8.78
CA ASP A 189 5.06 9.63 -9.75
C ASP A 189 6.15 10.64 -9.36
N PRO A 190 7.36 10.19 -8.96
CA PRO A 190 8.42 11.09 -8.51
C PRO A 190 8.97 11.96 -9.64
N GLU A 191 8.77 11.57 -10.90
CA GLU A 191 9.24 12.25 -12.10
C GLU A 191 8.23 13.27 -12.64
N GLU A 192 7.02 13.34 -12.07
CA GLU A 192 6.05 14.36 -12.44
C GLU A 192 6.56 15.77 -12.08
N PRO A 193 6.39 16.76 -12.98
CA PRO A 193 6.95 18.10 -12.80
C PRO A 193 6.29 18.89 -11.69
N ASP A 194 5.06 18.51 -11.31
CA ASP A 194 4.25 19.13 -10.28
C ASP A 194 3.24 18.13 -9.70
N ALA A 195 2.52 18.54 -8.65
CA ALA A 195 1.53 17.68 -7.99
C ALA A 195 0.17 17.65 -8.72
N GLU A 196 -0.01 18.33 -9.86
CA GLU A 196 -1.31 18.39 -10.54
C GLU A 196 -1.80 17.02 -11.03
N PRO A 197 -0.97 16.17 -11.67
CA PRO A 197 -1.43 14.84 -12.05
C PRO A 197 -1.79 13.98 -10.83
N PHE A 198 -1.04 14.11 -9.72
CA PHE A 198 -1.37 13.48 -8.46
C PHE A 198 -2.74 13.96 -7.93
N CYS A 199 -3.00 15.27 -7.92
CA CYS A 199 -4.30 15.84 -7.53
C CYS A 199 -5.43 15.33 -8.42
N ARG A 200 -5.19 15.17 -9.73
CA ARG A 200 -6.16 14.53 -10.64
C ARG A 200 -6.45 13.07 -10.27
N ARG A 201 -5.46 12.30 -9.81
CA ARG A 201 -5.69 10.93 -9.32
C ARG A 201 -6.55 10.94 -8.05
N ILE A 202 -6.28 11.86 -7.13
CA ILE A 202 -7.08 12.03 -5.90
C ILE A 202 -8.53 12.44 -6.20
N ARG A 203 -8.77 13.39 -7.11
CA ARG A 203 -10.13 13.78 -7.52
C ARG A 203 -10.97 12.63 -8.07
N LYS A 204 -10.35 11.70 -8.78
CA LYS A 204 -11.05 10.53 -9.33
C LYS A 204 -11.62 9.62 -8.24
N LEU A 205 -11.12 9.69 -7.01
CA LEU A 205 -11.65 8.93 -5.87
C LEU A 205 -13.07 9.36 -5.48
N GLN A 206 -13.48 10.60 -5.76
CA GLN A 206 -14.83 11.09 -5.48
C GLN A 206 -15.89 10.51 -6.43
N THR A 207 -15.47 9.94 -7.56
CA THR A 207 -16.41 9.33 -8.50
C THR A 207 -16.63 7.88 -8.08
N PRO A 208 -17.87 7.46 -7.76
CA PRO A 208 -18.15 6.07 -7.50
C PRO A 208 -17.72 5.23 -8.70
N GLN A 209 -16.73 4.35 -8.53
CA GLN A 209 -16.44 3.40 -9.58
C GLN A 209 -17.67 2.49 -9.76
N PRO A 210 -18.12 2.24 -11.00
CA PRO A 210 -19.15 1.24 -11.23
C PRO A 210 -18.66 -0.10 -10.68
N LEU A 211 -19.52 -0.76 -9.90
CA LEU A 211 -19.25 -2.10 -9.36
C LEU A 211 -18.66 -3.00 -10.45
N PRO A 212 -17.55 -3.73 -10.18
CA PRO A 212 -17.01 -4.68 -11.13
C PRO A 212 -18.13 -5.63 -11.56
N THR A 213 -18.40 -5.68 -12.87
CA THR A 213 -19.33 -6.67 -13.40
C THR A 213 -18.76 -8.04 -13.04
N PRO A 214 -19.50 -8.91 -12.32
CA PRO A 214 -18.96 -10.20 -11.93
C PRO A 214 -18.49 -10.93 -13.18
N LEU A 215 -17.19 -11.23 -13.22
CA LEU A 215 -16.58 -12.02 -14.28
C LEU A 215 -17.39 -13.32 -14.36
N ARG A 216 -18.21 -13.45 -15.40
CA ARG A 216 -18.86 -14.71 -15.75
C ARG A 216 -17.74 -15.73 -15.92
N THR A 217 -17.61 -16.63 -14.95
CA THR A 217 -16.80 -17.81 -15.11
C THR A 217 -17.31 -18.56 -16.34
N PRO A 218 -16.45 -18.92 -17.30
CA PRO A 218 -16.88 -19.74 -18.41
C PRO A 218 -17.37 -21.07 -17.83
N SER A 219 -18.68 -21.32 -17.92
CA SER A 219 -19.27 -22.60 -17.54
C SER A 219 -18.55 -23.71 -18.28
N LYS A 220 -17.72 -24.48 -17.57
CA LYS A 220 -17.24 -25.76 -18.06
C LYS A 220 -18.48 -26.63 -18.28
N LYS A 221 -18.86 -26.85 -19.54
CA LYS A 221 -19.80 -27.90 -19.90
C LYS A 221 -19.30 -29.22 -19.29
N PRO A 222 -20.13 -30.00 -18.59
CA PRO A 222 -19.73 -31.29 -18.09
C PRO A 222 -19.42 -32.19 -19.29
N ARG A 223 -18.18 -32.67 -19.36
CA ARG A 223 -17.74 -33.63 -20.36
C ARG A 223 -18.22 -35.00 -19.88
N GLU A 224 -19.24 -35.56 -20.53
CA GLU A 224 -19.70 -36.93 -20.28
C GLU A 224 -18.52 -37.89 -20.43
N MET A 225 -18.12 -38.54 -19.34
CA MET A 225 -17.26 -39.72 -19.40
C MET A 225 -18.16 -40.93 -19.65
N LYS A 226 -18.12 -41.46 -20.87
CA LYS A 226 -18.70 -42.78 -21.17
C LYS A 226 -17.84 -43.85 -20.49
N LEU A 227 -18.40 -44.44 -19.44
CA LEU A 227 -17.96 -45.73 -18.91
C LEU A 227 -18.21 -46.80 -19.98
N VAL A 228 -17.16 -47.49 -20.44
CA VAL A 228 -17.32 -48.73 -21.20
C VAL A 228 -16.73 -49.86 -20.36
N ALA A 229 -17.62 -50.71 -19.85
CA ALA A 229 -17.28 -51.94 -19.15
C ALA A 229 -17.38 -53.14 -20.09
N LYS A 230 -16.33 -53.98 -20.04
CA LYS A 230 -16.22 -55.44 -20.28
C LYS A 230 -16.72 -56.04 -21.61
N LEU A 231 -15.89 -56.91 -22.21
CA LEU A 231 -16.03 -58.36 -22.02
C LEU A 231 -14.81 -59.17 -22.53
N GLU A 232 -14.63 -60.33 -21.90
CA GLU A 232 -13.54 -61.31 -22.02
C GLU A 232 -13.68 -62.26 -23.23
N SER A 233 -12.57 -62.88 -23.67
CA SER A 233 -12.56 -64.33 -23.95
C SER A 233 -11.14 -64.92 -24.03
N LYS A 234 -10.84 -65.80 -23.06
CA LYS A 234 -10.02 -67.04 -23.03
C LYS A 234 -9.13 -67.36 -24.24
N PHE A 235 -7.91 -67.90 -23.99
CA PHE A 235 -7.56 -69.32 -24.25
C PHE A 235 -6.11 -69.69 -23.78
N LEU A 236 -6.05 -70.67 -22.87
CA LEU A 236 -5.12 -71.80 -22.65
C LEU A 236 -3.56 -71.70 -22.73
N SER A 237 -2.97 -72.09 -21.59
CA SER A 237 -2.02 -73.21 -21.38
C SER A 237 -0.50 -73.08 -21.61
N GLY A 238 0.24 -73.70 -20.67
CA GLY A 238 1.68 -74.04 -20.70
C GLY A 238 2.52 -73.11 -19.83
N GLY A 239 3.01 -73.45 -18.64
CA GLY A 239 3.62 -74.71 -18.21
C GLY A 239 5.15 -74.58 -18.31
N GLY A 240 5.86 -74.54 -17.19
CA GLY A 240 7.31 -74.71 -17.17
C GLY A 240 8.09 -73.94 -16.09
N SER A 241 8.26 -74.57 -14.93
CA SER A 241 9.36 -74.32 -14.00
C SER A 241 10.71 -74.47 -14.70
N SER A 242 11.72 -73.66 -14.35
CA SER A 242 12.99 -74.18 -13.81
C SER A 242 13.94 -73.07 -13.36
N ALA A 243 14.85 -73.47 -12.48
CA ALA A 243 15.71 -72.69 -11.63
C ALA A 243 17.07 -72.33 -12.26
N ARG A 244 17.77 -71.41 -11.58
CA ARG A 244 19.24 -71.29 -11.43
C ARG A 244 20.09 -71.21 -12.71
N ARG A 245 20.78 -70.07 -12.85
CA ARG A 245 22.19 -69.93 -12.47
C ARG A 245 22.52 -68.47 -12.21
#